data_AF-A0A965CY78-F1
#
_entry.id   AF-A0A965CY78-F1
#
_cell.length_a   1.000
_cell.length_b   1.000
_cell.length_c   1.000
_cell.angle_alpha   90.00
_cell.angle_beta   90.00
_cell.angle_gamma   90.00
#
_symmetry.space_group_name_H-M   'P 1'
#
loop_
_entity.id
_entity.type
_entity.pdbx_description
1 polymer ?
#
loop_
_entity_poly.entity_id
_entity_poly.type
_entity_poly.pdbx_seq_one_letter_code
_entity_poly.pdbx_strand_id
1 'polypeptide(L)' 'MMIVDSQVHIWAADSPERPWPPIVDPQQSRPHRPQPITTQDMLREMDGAG' A
#
# COMPACT_ATOMS: atom_id res chain seq x y z
N MET A 1 14.42 -3.38 20.24
CA MET A 1 15.44 -3.19 19.19
C MET A 1 14.84 -2.24 18.16
N MET A 2 15.59 -1.29 17.60
CA MET A 2 15.05 -0.43 16.55
C MET A 2 15.16 -1.15 15.20
N ILE A 3 14.02 -1.42 14.56
CA ILE A 3 13.94 -2.01 13.23
C ILE A 3 13.47 -0.92 12.27
N VAL A 4 14.17 -0.75 11.15
CA VAL A 4 13.80 0.18 10.10
C VAL A 4 13.50 -0.63 8.84
N ASP A 5 12.26 -0.59 8.37
CA ASP A 5 11.92 -1.12 7.06
C ASP A 5 12.42 -0.14 5.99
N SER A 6 13.34 -0.61 5.14
CA SER A 6 13.96 0.20 4.09
C SER A 6 12.99 0.58 2.97
N GLN A 7 11.88 -0.15 2.81
CA GLN A 7 10.90 0.13 1.77
C GLN A 7 9.50 -0.38 2.15
N VAL A 8 8.55 0.54 2.21
CA VAL A 8 7.13 0.23 2.35
C VAL A 8 6.34 0.82 1.21
N HIS A 9 5.25 0.17 0.84
CA HIS A 9 4.28 0.69 -0.12
C HIS A 9 2.97 0.98 0.60
N ILE A 10 2.49 2.22 0.47
CA ILE A 10 1.15 2.62 0.87
C ILE A 10 0.37 3.11 -0.34
N TRP A 11 -0.94 2.88 -0.37
CA TRP A 11 -1.79 3.25 -1.50
C TRP A 11 -3.19 3.66 -1.05
N ALA A 12 -3.75 4.64 -1.74
CA ALA A 12 -5.13 5.07 -1.59
C ALA A 12 -6.09 4.14 -2.37
N ALA A 13 -7.39 4.38 -2.23
CA ALA A 13 -8.40 3.72 -3.06
C ALA A 13 -8.19 4.08 -4.54
N ASP A 14 -8.64 3.18 -5.44
CA ASP A 14 -8.59 3.47 -6.86
C ASP A 14 -9.48 4.68 -7.19
N SER A 15 -8.91 5.66 -7.91
CA SER A 15 -9.60 6.88 -8.30
C SER A 15 -9.04 7.45 -9.61
N PRO A 16 -9.85 8.16 -10.43
CA PRO A 16 -9.38 8.79 -11.66
C PRO A 16 -8.32 9.89 -11.45
N GLU A 17 -8.22 10.45 -10.25
CA GLU A 17 -7.30 11.55 -9.90
C GLU A 17 -5.87 11.08 -9.66
N ARG A 18 -5.63 9.76 -9.64
CA ARG A 18 -4.29 9.20 -9.40
C ARG A 18 -3.31 9.65 -10.50
N PRO A 19 -2.05 9.97 -10.15
CA PRO A 19 -1.06 10.44 -11.12
C PRO A 19 -0.45 9.31 -11.97
N TRP A 20 -0.71 8.05 -11.66
CA TRP A 20 -0.21 6.88 -12.41
C TRP A 20 -1.27 6.29 -13.35
N PRO A 21 -0.86 5.49 -14.35
CA PRO A 21 -1.77 4.94 -15.35
C PRO A 21 -2.93 4.13 -14.73
N PRO A 22 -4.11 4.13 -15.38
CA PRO A 22 -5.22 3.34 -14.91
C PRO A 22 -4.94 1.84 -15.01
N ILE A 23 -5.60 1.05 -14.17
CA ILE A 23 -5.61 -0.41 -14.27
C ILE A 23 -6.25 -0.80 -15.60
N VAL A 24 -5.42 -1.23 -16.56
CA VAL A 24 -5.86 -1.64 -17.91
C VAL A 24 -6.20 -3.12 -17.94
N ASP A 25 -5.37 -3.93 -17.28
CA ASP A 25 -5.61 -5.35 -17.04
C ASP A 25 -5.71 -5.60 -15.52
N PRO A 26 -6.91 -5.92 -15.01
CA PRO A 26 -7.07 -6.23 -13.60
C PRO A 26 -6.17 -7.37 -13.14
N GLN A 27 -5.84 -8.37 -13.96
CA GLN A 27 -4.98 -9.48 -13.52
C GLN A 27 -3.53 -9.06 -13.31
N GLN A 28 -3.05 -8.06 -14.05
CA GLN A 28 -1.65 -7.60 -13.98
C GLN A 28 -1.46 -6.37 -13.10
N SER A 29 -2.48 -5.52 -12.93
CA SER A 29 -2.39 -4.25 -12.19
C SER A 29 -3.25 -4.24 -10.92
N ARG A 30 -3.56 -5.42 -10.38
CA ARG A 30 -4.33 -5.56 -9.14
C ARG A 30 -3.51 -5.02 -7.96
N PRO A 31 -4.12 -4.23 -7.04
CA PRO A 31 -3.46 -3.88 -5.80
C PRO A 31 -3.19 -5.13 -4.97
N HIS A 32 -2.10 -5.11 -4.19
CA HIS A 32 -1.67 -6.25 -3.38
C HIS A 32 -2.74 -6.62 -2.33
N ARG A 33 -3.51 -5.65 -1.82
CA ARG A 33 -4.67 -5.91 -0.98
C ARG A 33 -5.91 -5.17 -1.52
N PRO A 34 -7.12 -5.70 -1.28
CA PRO A 34 -8.36 -5.05 -1.71
C PRO A 34 -8.59 -3.69 -1.06
N GLN A 35 -8.20 -3.55 0.21
CA GLN A 35 -8.29 -2.30 0.95
C GLN A 35 -7.04 -1.43 0.73
N PRO A 36 -7.19 -0.10 0.70
CA PRO A 36 -6.09 0.83 0.85
C PRO A 36 -5.30 0.52 2.12
N ILE A 37 -3.99 0.78 2.10
CA ILE A 37 -3.16 0.74 3.30
C ILE A 37 -2.69 2.16 3.61
N THR A 38 -3.07 2.66 4.77
CA THR A 38 -2.70 4.00 5.21
C THR A 38 -1.38 3.98 5.98
N THR A 39 -0.82 5.16 6.25
CA THR A 39 0.33 5.30 7.16
C THR A 39 0.04 4.70 8.53
N GLN A 40 -1.17 4.88 9.06
CA GLN A 40 -1.54 4.35 10.38
C GLN A 40 -1.67 2.82 10.39
N ASP A 41 -2.15 2.24 9.28
CA ASP A 41 -2.19 0.79 9.13
C ASP A 41 -0.77 0.22 9.10
N MET A 42 0.12 0.83 8.31
CA MET A 42 1.51 0.39 8.21
C MET A 42 2.24 0.46 9.56
N LEU A 43 2.08 1.57 10.31
CA LEU A 43 2.69 1.69 11.64
C LEU A 43 2.22 0.59 12.59
N ARG A 44 0.92 0.27 12.60
CA ARG A 44 0.39 -0.84 13.42
C ARG A 44 0.95 -2.20 13.02
N GLU A 45 1.12 -2.44 11.72
CA GLU A 45 1.74 -3.68 11.23
C GLU A 45 3.22 -3.78 11.64
N MET A 46 3.97 -2.67 11.56
CA MET A 46 5.37 -2.62 11.98
C MET A 46 5.52 -2.85 13.50
N ASP A 47 4.65 -2.26 14.32
CA ASP A 47 4.64 -2.49 15.77
C ASP A 47 4.36 -3.96 16.12
N GLY A 48 3.47 -4.61 15.38
CA GLY A 48 3.14 -6.03 15.57
C GLY A 48 4.21 -7.00 15.09
N ALA A 49 5.09 -6.57 14.18
CA ALA A 49 6.17 -7.38 13.62
C ALA A 49 7.50 -7.30 14.40
N GLY A 50 7.60 -6.34 15.34
CA GLY A 50 8.84 -5.99 16.08
C GLY A 50 9.15 -6.88 17.28
#